data_AF-A0AAQ4RC29-F1
#
_entry.id   AF-A0AAQ4RC29-F1
#
_cell.length_a   1.000
_cell.length_b   1.000
_cell.length_c   1.000
_cell.angle_alpha   90.00
_cell.angle_beta   90.00
_cell.angle_gamma   90.00
#
_symmetry.space_group_name_H-M   'P 1'
#
loop_
_entity.id
_entity.type
_entity.pdbx_description
1 polymer ?
#
loop_
_entity_poly.entity_id
_entity_poly.type
_entity_poly.pdbx_seq_one_letter_code
_entity_poly.pdbx_strand_id
1 'polypeptide(L)'
;NCALRLSSLWSLVVRYTYLADGFNVNFTQTTDSANTIKKYVEDKTNGKIDKLVEDLDPSTVMYLTSYIYYKGNWATSFDPKLTEDVLCG
;
A
#
# COMPACT_ATOMS: atom_id res chain seq x y z
N ASN A 1 13.79 9.33 -23.37
CA ASN A 1 13.21 9.05 -22.04
C ASN A 1 14.25 8.37 -21.17
N CYS A 2 14.67 9.02 -20.08
CA CYS A 2 15.63 8.47 -19.13
C CYS A 2 14.83 7.82 -18.00
N ALA A 3 14.94 6.50 -17.82
CA ALA A 3 14.35 5.81 -16.68
C ALA A 3 15.23 6.00 -15.45
N LEU A 4 14.61 6.23 -14.28
CA LEU A 4 15.34 6.29 -13.02
C LEU A 4 16.03 4.94 -12.77
N ARG A 5 17.35 4.95 -12.62
CA ARG A 5 18.12 3.77 -12.24
C ARG A 5 18.67 3.96 -10.83
N LEU A 6 18.17 3.14 -9.92
CA LEU A 6 18.62 3.12 -8.54
C LEU A 6 20.06 2.58 -8.44
N SER A 7 20.83 3.09 -7.50
CA SER A 7 22.15 2.53 -7.23
C SER A 7 22.03 1.09 -6.71
N SER A 8 23.01 0.25 -7.04
CA SER A 8 22.99 -1.15 -6.63
C SER A 8 22.96 -1.30 -5.10
N LEU A 9 23.73 -0.47 -4.39
CA LEU A 9 23.77 -0.48 -2.93
C LEU A 9 22.42 -0.08 -2.32
N TRP A 10 21.79 0.97 -2.84
CA TRP A 10 20.48 1.39 -2.35
C TRP A 10 19.44 0.30 -2.57
N SER A 11 19.40 -0.28 -3.78
CA SER A 11 18.50 -1.39 -4.11
C SER A 11 18.66 -2.60 -3.18
N LEU A 12 19.89 -2.94 -2.80
CA LEU A 12 20.16 -4.01 -1.83
C LEU A 12 19.62 -3.65 -0.44
N VAL A 13 19.83 -2.43 0.04
CA VAL A 13 19.34 -1.98 1.35
C VAL A 13 17.82 -2.05 1.42
N VAL A 14 17.10 -1.50 0.43
CA VAL A 14 15.63 -1.49 0.51
C VAL A 14 15.05 -2.91 0.42
N ARG A 15 15.64 -3.77 -0.42
CA ARG A 15 15.23 -5.17 -0.55
C ARG A 15 15.48 -5.99 0.70
N TYR A 16 16.67 -5.90 1.30
CA TYR A 16 17.06 -6.82 2.37
C TYR A 16 16.78 -6.31 3.78
N THR A 17 16.71 -4.99 3.99
CA THR A 17 16.41 -4.40 5.32
C THR A 17 14.92 -4.13 5.49
N TYR A 18 14.26 -3.63 4.45
CA TYR A 18 12.85 -3.24 4.51
C TYR A 18 11.92 -4.26 3.86
N LEU A 19 12.48 -5.35 3.30
CA LEU A 19 11.73 -6.36 2.54
C LEU A 19 10.89 -5.73 1.43
N ALA A 20 11.37 -4.60 0.89
CA ALA A 20 10.67 -3.86 -0.12
C ALA A 20 10.90 -4.51 -1.48
N ASP A 21 9.80 -4.71 -2.19
CA ASP A 21 9.78 -5.01 -3.61
C ASP A 21 9.70 -3.70 -4.40
N GLY A 22 10.09 -3.75 -5.67
CA GLY A 22 10.02 -2.59 -6.57
C GLY A 22 9.72 -3.01 -8.00
N PHE A 23 9.00 -2.17 -8.72
CA PHE A 23 8.65 -2.35 -10.13
C PHE A 23 8.58 -0.99 -10.82
N ASN A 24 8.74 -0.98 -12.13
CA ASN A 24 8.67 0.24 -12.93
C ASN A 24 7.24 0.49 -13.40
N VAL A 25 6.84 1.76 -13.39
CA VAL A 25 5.60 2.26 -13.99
C VAL A 25 5.91 3.52 -14.80
N ASN A 26 4.97 3.94 -15.64
CA ASN A 26 5.09 5.17 -16.42
C ASN A 26 4.20 6.27 -15.83
N PHE A 27 4.77 7.14 -15.01
CA PHE A 27 4.01 8.20 -14.33
C PHE A 27 3.31 9.19 -15.28
N THR A 28 3.69 9.28 -16.56
CA THR A 28 2.93 10.06 -17.55
C THR A 28 1.59 9.42 -17.94
N GLN A 29 1.44 8.11 -17.71
CA GLN A 29 0.18 7.36 -17.80
C GLN A 29 -0.40 7.22 -16.39
N THR A 30 -0.88 8.33 -15.83
CA THR A 30 -1.28 8.44 -14.41
C THR A 30 -2.35 7.42 -14.03
N THR A 31 -3.41 7.28 -14.83
CA THR A 31 -4.52 6.34 -14.55
C THR A 31 -4.06 4.87 -14.54
N ASP A 32 -3.33 4.44 -15.57
CA ASP A 32 -2.85 3.05 -15.69
C ASP A 32 -1.83 2.72 -14.60
N SER A 33 -0.94 3.67 -14.28
CA SER A 33 0.06 3.50 -13.23
C SER A 33 -0.59 3.48 -11.84
N ALA A 34 -1.57 4.34 -11.58
CA ALA A 34 -2.33 4.35 -10.32
C ALA A 34 -3.08 3.02 -10.12
N ASN A 35 -3.73 2.51 -11.18
CA ASN A 35 -4.40 1.21 -11.15
C ASN A 35 -3.41 0.06 -10.90
N THR A 36 -2.23 0.11 -11.53
CA THR A 36 -1.17 -0.89 -11.33
C THR A 36 -0.68 -0.91 -9.87
N ILE A 37 -0.37 0.26 -9.30
CA ILE A 37 0.09 0.38 -7.92
C ILE A 37 -1.02 -0.05 -6.94
N LYS A 38 -2.26 0.38 -7.18
CA LYS A 38 -3.42 0.00 -6.37
C LYS A 38 -3.59 -1.52 -6.32
N LYS A 39 -3.63 -2.18 -7.49
CA LYS A 39 -3.75 -3.63 -7.58
C LYS A 39 -2.61 -4.34 -6.84
N TYR A 40 -1.38 -3.85 -7.01
CA TYR A 40 -0.21 -4.42 -6.31
C TYR A 40 -0.37 -4.37 -4.78
N VAL A 41 -0.82 -3.23 -4.24
CA VAL A 41 -1.05 -3.08 -2.79
C VAL A 41 -2.22 -3.94 -2.32
N GLU A 42 -3.29 -3.99 -3.09
CA GLU A 42 -4.46 -4.82 -2.79
C GLU A 42 -4.07 -6.30 -2.69
N ASP A 43 -3.34 -6.82 -3.67
CA ASP A 43 -2.83 -8.20 -3.70
C ASP A 43 -1.91 -8.46 -2.50
N LYS A 44 -0.99 -7.54 -2.18
CA LYS A 44 -0.06 -7.68 -1.04
C LYS A 44 -0.74 -7.60 0.31
N THR A 45 -1.93 -7.00 0.39
CA THR A 45 -2.68 -6.82 1.63
C THR A 45 -3.90 -7.74 1.71
N ASN A 46 -4.06 -8.69 0.78
CA ASN A 46 -5.22 -9.57 0.68
C ASN A 46 -6.54 -8.79 0.68
N GLY A 47 -6.60 -7.70 -0.09
CA GLY A 47 -7.79 -6.84 -0.23
C GLY A 47 -8.09 -5.97 0.99
N LYS A 48 -7.16 -5.85 1.96
CA LYS A 48 -7.38 -5.00 3.15
C LYS A 48 -7.08 -3.53 2.91
N ILE A 49 -6.30 -3.21 1.88
CA ILE A 49 -5.98 -1.84 1.47
C ILE A 49 -6.18 -1.74 -0.05
N ASP A 50 -7.27 -1.11 -0.48
CA ASP A 50 -7.70 -1.00 -1.89
C ASP A 50 -7.69 0.44 -2.43
N LYS A 51 -7.37 1.44 -1.58
CA LYS A 51 -7.38 2.87 -1.92
C LYS A 51 -6.13 3.61 -1.44
N LEU A 52 -4.95 3.03 -1.64
CA LEU A 52 -3.71 3.70 -1.25
C LEU A 52 -3.30 4.84 -2.20
N VAL A 53 -3.62 4.70 -3.49
CA VAL A 53 -3.29 5.69 -4.53
C VAL A 53 -4.57 6.09 -5.23
N GLU A 54 -4.85 7.39 -5.26
CA GLU A 54 -5.98 8.00 -5.96
C GLU A 54 -5.50 8.77 -7.18
N ASP A 55 -4.57 9.72 -7.00
CA ASP A 55 -3.98 10.51 -8.08
C ASP A 55 -2.45 10.42 -8.09
N LEU A 56 -1.86 10.49 -9.28
CA LEU A 56 -0.41 10.55 -9.50
C LEU A 56 -0.06 11.82 -10.25
N ASP A 57 1.01 12.50 -9.81
CA ASP A 57 1.58 13.62 -10.54
C ASP A 57 2.42 13.09 -11.72
N PRO A 58 2.18 13.52 -12.98
CA PRO A 58 2.96 13.11 -14.15
C PRO A 58 4.46 13.39 -14.07
N SER A 59 4.88 14.34 -13.22
CA SER A 59 6.28 14.68 -12.95
C SER A 59 6.96 13.76 -11.93
N THR A 60 6.21 12.84 -11.32
CA THR A 60 6.75 11.85 -10.37
C THR A 60 7.79 10.96 -11.04
N VAL A 61 8.91 10.74 -10.35
CA VAL A 61 10.00 9.86 -10.82
C VAL A 61 10.15 8.59 -9.98
N MET A 62 9.63 8.59 -8.75
CA MET A 62 9.65 7.46 -7.83
C MET A 62 8.53 7.60 -6.80
N TYR A 63 7.89 6.49 -6.46
CA TYR A 63 6.87 6.42 -5.40
C TYR A 63 7.27 5.33 -4.40
N LEU A 64 7.62 5.72 -3.18
CA LEU A 64 7.99 4.81 -2.10
C LEU A 64 6.89 4.82 -1.05
N THR A 65 6.31 3.66 -0.76
CA THR A 65 5.20 3.54 0.18
C THR A 65 5.36 2.34 1.10
N SER A 66 4.78 2.43 2.31
CA SER A 66 4.65 1.33 3.26
C SER A 66 3.18 1.05 3.54
N TYR A 67 2.88 -0.18 3.94
CA TYR A 67 1.53 -0.57 4.35
C TYR A 67 1.63 -1.55 5.53
N ILE A 68 0.74 -1.39 6.51
CA ILE A 68 0.69 -2.22 7.70
C ILE A 68 -0.78 -2.60 7.94
N TYR A 69 -1.05 -3.90 8.03
CA TYR A 69 -2.35 -4.44 8.44
C TYR A 69 -2.16 -5.26 9.70
N TYR A 70 -2.99 -5.01 10.70
CA TYR A 70 -2.97 -5.74 11.97
C TYR A 70 -4.38 -6.24 12.30
N LYS A 71 -4.48 -7.53 12.61
CA LYS A 71 -5.69 -8.17 13.12
C LYS A 71 -5.33 -8.96 14.37
N GLY A 72 -5.57 -8.34 15.52
CA GLY A 72 -5.40 -8.96 16.83
C GLY A 72 -6.73 -9.41 17.41
N ASN A 73 -6.70 -10.50 18.18
CA ASN A 73 -7.80 -10.84 19.07
C ASN A 73 -7.62 -10.08 20.38
N TRP A 74 -8.73 -9.71 21.02
CA TRP A 74 -8.71 -9.17 22.36
C TRP A 74 -8.18 -10.21 23.36
N ALA A 75 -7.41 -9.76 24.35
CA ALA A 75 -7.02 -10.62 25.47
C ALA A 75 -8.24 -11.04 26.31
N THR A 76 -9.25 -10.17 26.39
CA THR A 76 -10.57 -10.46 26.94
C THR A 76 -11.62 -9.91 25.98
N SER A 77 -12.28 -10.80 25.24
CA SER A 77 -13.28 -10.44 24.24
C SER A 77 -14.60 -10.01 24.88
N PHE A 78 -15.33 -9.14 24.19
CA PHE A 78 -16.69 -8.78 24.54
C PHE A 78 -17.64 -9.96 24.30
N ASP A 79 -18.65 -10.14 25.16
CA ASP A 79 -19.77 -11.03 24.88
C ASP A 79 -20.73 -10.30 23.90
N PRO A 80 -20.91 -10.80 22.66
CA PRO A 80 -21.81 -10.19 21.70
C PRO A 80 -23.26 -10.06 22.21
N LYS A 81 -23.68 -10.91 23.16
CA LYS A 81 -25.03 -10.85 23.77
C LYS A 81 -25.23 -9.65 24.68
N LEU A 82 -24.15 -9.03 25.12
CA LEU A 82 -24.15 -7.81 25.95
C LEU A 82 -23.92 -6.54 25.11
N THR A 83 -23.94 -6.66 23.78
CA THR A 83 -23.82 -5.51 22.87
C THR A 83 -25.22 -5.09 22.42
N GLU A 84 -25.57 -3.82 22.63
CA GLU A 84 -26.86 -3.23 22.23
C GLU A 84 -26.64 -2.14 21.19
N ASP A 85 -27.51 -2.08 20.17
CA ASP A 85 -27.53 -0.98 19.21
C ASP A 85 -28.12 0.26 19.87
N VAL A 86 -27.27 1.26 20.14
CA VAL A 86 -27.74 2.57 20.60
C VAL A 86 -28.13 3.38 19.37
N LEU A 87 -29.42 3.47 19.08
CA LEU A 87 -29.94 4.45 18.12
C LEU A 87 -29.86 5.85 18.74
N CYS A 88 -28.79 6.57 18.44
CA CYS A 88 -28.74 8.02 18.68
C CYS A 88 -29.66 8.69 17.66
N GLY A 89 -30.80 9.22 18.15
CA GLY A 89 -31.72 10.08 17.39
C GLY A 89 -31.25 11.52 17.28
#